data_AF-A0A960V0X6-F1
#
_entry.id   AF-A0A960V0X6-F1
#
_cell.length_a   1.000
_cell.length_b   1.000
_cell.length_c   1.000
_cell.angle_alpha   90.00
_cell.angle_beta   90.00
_cell.angle_gamma   90.00
#
_symmetry.space_group_name_H-M   'P 1'
#
loop_
_entity.id
_entity.type
_entity.pdbx_description
1 polymer ?
#
loop_
_entity_poly.entity_id
_entity_poly.type
_entity_poly.pdbx_seq_one_letter_code
_entity_poly.pdbx_strand_id
1 'polypeptide(L)'
;MQLENLKAAEKDFLKRYPGGFRHAHFADMEKKHKMGKHTSMAQESFAKSRFKEPGLVLESIIKLVGQSSMVSVFEKPKFRDFARSLGQAEQIQFVNGYKKFLHDKNQKAGFEMILNVLDQGKLAKWSLITIIPAYYHPDTEVFIKPTTAKGVLAMLAMEDLHYKPRPSWEFYEAYRALIMKLKQQVSADLSPSNAAFSGFLMMSLK
;
A
#
# COMPACT_ATOMS: atom_id res chain seq x y z
N MET A 1 -8.16 3.78 22.12
CA MET A 1 -8.11 4.48 20.82
C MET A 1 -8.81 5.83 20.93
N GLN A 2 -8.13 6.93 20.63
CA GLN A 2 -8.66 8.30 20.71
C GLN A 2 -9.38 8.70 19.40
N LEU A 3 -10.65 8.34 19.27
CA LEU A 3 -11.45 8.67 18.08
C LEU A 3 -11.76 10.17 17.93
N GLU A 4 -11.76 10.92 19.03
CA GLU A 4 -11.97 12.38 18.98
C GLU A 4 -10.90 13.09 18.13
N ASN A 5 -9.66 12.61 18.14
CA ASN A 5 -8.59 13.16 17.31
C ASN A 5 -8.86 12.92 15.81
N LEU A 6 -9.43 11.76 15.46
CA LEU A 6 -9.85 11.47 14.08
C LEU A 6 -11.00 12.40 13.66
N LYS A 7 -11.97 12.64 14.55
CA LYS A 7 -13.10 13.54 14.29
C LYS A 7 -12.69 15.00 14.17
N ALA A 8 -11.76 15.45 14.99
CA ALA A 8 -11.16 16.77 14.86
C ALA A 8 -10.43 16.91 13.51
N ALA A 9 -9.64 15.91 13.12
CA ALA A 9 -8.96 15.87 11.83
C ALA A 9 -9.93 15.91 10.64
N GLU A 10 -11.01 15.13 10.68
CA GLU A 10 -12.07 15.14 9.68
C GLU A 10 -12.70 16.53 9.54
N LYS A 11 -13.10 17.15 10.66
CA LYS A 11 -13.71 18.48 10.68
C LYS A 11 -12.78 19.53 10.09
N ASP A 12 -11.52 19.52 10.50
CA ASP A 12 -10.51 20.45 10.02
C ASP A 12 -10.24 20.27 8.52
N PHE A 13 -10.17 19.03 8.05
CA PHE A 13 -9.94 18.72 6.65
C PHE A 13 -11.11 19.18 5.78
N LEU A 14 -12.35 18.85 6.16
CA LEU A 14 -13.54 19.24 5.39
C LEU A 14 -13.83 20.75 5.46
N LYS A 15 -13.41 21.43 6.54
CA LYS A 15 -13.44 22.90 6.60
C LYS A 15 -12.49 23.54 5.59
N ARG A 16 -11.30 22.96 5.39
CA ARG A 16 -10.29 23.45 4.43
C ARG A 16 -10.59 23.03 3.00
N TYR A 17 -11.16 21.84 2.84
CA TYR A 17 -11.44 21.20 1.55
C TYR A 17 -12.88 20.68 1.52
N PRO A 18 -13.88 21.57 1.33
CA PRO A 18 -15.26 21.15 1.17
C PRO A 18 -15.42 20.11 0.05
N GLY A 19 -16.14 19.01 0.32
CA GLY A 19 -16.28 17.88 -0.61
C GLY A 19 -15.07 16.93 -0.65
N GLY A 20 -14.11 17.08 0.26
CA GLY A 20 -12.97 16.18 0.45
C GLY A 20 -12.04 16.16 -0.76
N PHE A 21 -11.73 14.96 -1.26
CA PHE A 21 -10.81 14.79 -2.39
C PHE A 21 -11.34 15.30 -3.74
N ARG A 22 -12.63 15.67 -3.82
CA ARG A 22 -13.22 16.32 -5.01
C ARG A 22 -12.88 17.80 -5.10
N HIS A 23 -12.28 18.39 -4.06
CA HIS A 23 -11.90 19.79 -4.04
C HIS A 23 -10.79 20.09 -5.07
N ALA A 24 -10.88 21.23 -5.76
CA ALA A 24 -9.97 21.60 -6.86
C ALA A 24 -8.47 21.58 -6.50
N HIS A 25 -8.15 21.83 -5.23
CA HIS A 25 -6.79 21.72 -4.66
C HIS A 25 -6.13 20.35 -4.93
N PHE A 26 -6.93 19.29 -5.11
CA PHE A 26 -6.44 17.93 -5.29
C PHE A 26 -6.32 17.47 -6.75
N ALA A 27 -6.68 18.32 -7.72
CA ALA A 27 -6.61 17.98 -9.14
C ALA A 27 -5.19 17.58 -9.59
N ASP A 28 -4.16 18.29 -9.10
CA ASP A 28 -2.77 17.96 -9.44
C ASP A 28 -2.27 16.70 -8.74
N MET A 29 -2.78 16.43 -7.53
CA MET A 29 -2.47 15.20 -6.81
C MET A 29 -3.09 13.99 -7.51
N GLU A 30 -4.31 14.11 -8.03
CA GLU A 30 -4.96 13.08 -8.84
C GLU A 30 -4.15 12.80 -10.12
N LYS A 31 -3.73 13.85 -10.84
CA LYS A 31 -2.87 13.73 -12.04
C LYS A 31 -1.51 13.11 -11.73
N LYS A 32 -0.95 13.37 -10.54
CA LYS A 32 0.35 12.83 -10.11
C LYS A 32 0.26 11.36 -9.71
N HIS A 33 -0.79 10.97 -8.98
CA HIS A 33 -0.93 9.61 -8.48
C HIS A 33 -1.56 8.66 -9.48
N LYS A 34 -2.36 9.16 -10.43
CA LYS A 34 -2.98 8.36 -11.51
C LYS A 34 -3.58 7.05 -10.99
N MET A 35 -4.29 7.12 -9.86
CA MET A 35 -4.74 5.94 -9.12
C MET A 35 -5.54 4.98 -10.00
N GLY A 36 -6.52 5.48 -10.75
CA GLY A 36 -7.31 4.66 -11.67
C GLY A 36 -6.44 3.94 -12.72
N LYS A 37 -5.47 4.63 -13.32
CA LYS A 37 -4.54 4.02 -14.29
C LYS A 37 -3.72 2.89 -13.66
N HIS A 38 -3.17 3.10 -12.45
CA HIS A 38 -2.37 2.08 -11.77
C HIS A 38 -3.21 0.90 -11.29
N THR A 39 -4.45 1.15 -10.85
CA THR A 39 -5.38 0.09 -10.50
C THR A 39 -5.73 -0.77 -11.71
N SER A 40 -6.13 -0.16 -12.84
CA SER A 40 -6.40 -0.92 -14.07
C SER A 40 -5.18 -1.70 -14.54
N MET A 41 -4.00 -1.07 -14.54
CA MET A 41 -2.74 -1.74 -14.92
C MET A 41 -2.42 -2.91 -13.98
N ALA A 42 -2.62 -2.76 -12.67
CA ALA A 42 -2.38 -3.83 -11.71
C ALA A 42 -3.37 -4.99 -11.93
N GLN A 43 -4.66 -4.69 -12.06
CA GLN A 43 -5.70 -5.69 -12.27
C GLN A 43 -5.50 -6.50 -13.56
N GLU A 44 -5.07 -5.85 -14.63
CA GLU A 44 -4.71 -6.51 -15.90
C GLU A 44 -3.43 -7.34 -15.77
N SER A 45 -2.36 -6.74 -15.24
CA SER A 45 -1.03 -7.37 -15.22
C SER A 45 -0.93 -8.54 -14.23
N PHE A 46 -1.73 -8.51 -13.17
CA PHE A 46 -1.72 -9.51 -12.10
C PHE A 46 -3.04 -10.28 -11.99
N ALA A 47 -3.84 -10.34 -13.07
CA ALA A 47 -4.95 -11.27 -13.14
C ALA A 47 -4.46 -12.71 -12.91
N LYS A 48 -5.28 -13.56 -12.26
CA LYS A 48 -4.87 -14.91 -11.84
C LYS A 48 -4.28 -15.76 -12.97
N SER A 49 -4.78 -15.58 -14.20
CA SER A 49 -4.33 -16.27 -15.41
C SER A 49 -2.93 -15.85 -15.89
N ARG A 50 -2.44 -14.65 -15.53
CA ARG A 50 -1.11 -14.14 -15.92
C ARG A 50 0.03 -14.86 -15.20
N PHE A 51 -0.23 -15.43 -14.02
CA PHE A 51 0.77 -16.16 -13.22
C PHE A 51 1.25 -17.48 -13.84
N LYS A 52 0.74 -17.88 -15.01
CA LYS A 52 1.30 -18.98 -15.81
C LYS A 52 2.60 -18.58 -16.53
N GLU A 53 2.89 -17.28 -16.65
CA GLU A 53 4.07 -16.72 -17.32
C GLU A 53 4.90 -15.90 -16.31
N PRO A 54 5.69 -16.55 -15.42
CA PRO A 54 6.31 -15.87 -14.29
C PRO A 54 7.27 -14.75 -14.70
N GLY A 55 8.00 -14.89 -15.81
CA GLY A 55 8.88 -13.83 -16.32
C GLY A 55 8.15 -12.55 -16.70
N LEU A 56 6.97 -12.65 -17.33
CA LEU A 56 6.15 -11.48 -17.68
C LEU A 56 5.54 -10.82 -16.43
N VAL A 57 5.18 -11.62 -15.44
CA VAL A 57 4.69 -11.09 -14.15
C VAL A 57 5.81 -10.35 -13.42
N LEU A 58 7.04 -10.86 -13.42
CA LEU A 58 8.19 -10.20 -12.82
C LEU A 58 8.46 -8.83 -13.47
N GLU A 59 8.48 -8.74 -14.80
CA GLU A 59 8.64 -7.45 -15.48
C GLU A 59 7.46 -6.51 -15.20
N SER A 60 6.25 -7.04 -15.03
CA SER A 60 5.08 -6.25 -14.64
C SER A 60 5.20 -5.70 -13.20
N ILE A 61 5.73 -6.50 -12.26
CA ILE A 61 6.05 -6.07 -10.90
C ILE A 61 7.05 -4.90 -10.93
N ILE A 62 8.17 -5.08 -11.65
CA ILE A 62 9.22 -4.07 -11.82
C ILE A 62 8.64 -2.78 -12.41
N LYS A 63 7.83 -2.90 -13.46
CA LYS A 63 7.20 -1.77 -14.15
C LYS A 63 6.25 -1.01 -13.22
N LEU A 64 5.36 -1.69 -12.50
CA LEU A 64 4.40 -1.02 -11.62
C LEU A 64 5.10 -0.29 -10.48
N VAL A 65 6.08 -0.93 -9.82
CA VAL A 65 6.87 -0.31 -8.75
C VAL A 65 7.63 0.91 -9.27
N GLY A 66 8.25 0.81 -10.45
CA GLY A 66 8.96 1.92 -11.09
C GLY A 66 8.06 3.11 -11.43
N GLN A 67 6.83 2.86 -11.88
CA GLN A 67 5.89 3.91 -12.27
C GLN A 67 5.11 4.52 -11.09
N SER A 68 5.01 3.83 -9.95
CA SER A 68 4.27 4.33 -8.79
C SER A 68 4.90 5.61 -8.22
N SER A 69 4.12 6.67 -8.06
CA SER A 69 4.55 7.88 -7.34
C SER A 69 4.49 7.74 -5.82
N MET A 70 3.93 6.65 -5.30
CA MET A 70 3.88 6.34 -3.86
C MET A 70 5.16 5.64 -3.36
N VAL A 71 5.94 5.04 -4.26
CA VAL A 71 7.24 4.44 -3.95
C VAL A 71 8.36 5.48 -4.12
N SER A 72 9.31 5.52 -3.18
CA SER A 72 10.39 6.50 -3.20
C SER A 72 11.29 6.30 -4.42
N VAL A 73 11.72 7.42 -5.04
CA VAL A 73 12.62 7.39 -6.20
C VAL A 73 13.95 6.68 -5.92
N PHE A 74 14.40 6.67 -4.66
CA PHE A 74 15.62 5.98 -4.24
C PHE A 74 15.45 4.45 -4.14
N GLU A 75 14.21 3.97 -4.04
CA GLU A 75 13.90 2.55 -3.92
C GLU A 75 13.79 1.88 -5.29
N LYS A 76 13.35 2.62 -6.30
CA LYS A 76 13.01 2.05 -7.62
C LYS A 76 14.20 1.44 -8.35
N PRO A 77 15.37 2.10 -8.51
CA PRO A 77 16.51 1.50 -9.19
C PRO A 77 17.01 0.25 -8.45
N LYS A 78 17.14 0.35 -7.11
CA LYS A 78 17.59 -0.76 -6.27
C LYS A 78 16.67 -1.97 -6.37
N PHE A 79 15.35 -1.73 -6.34
CA PHE A 79 14.36 -2.79 -6.51
C PHE A 79 14.42 -3.44 -7.89
N ARG A 80 14.48 -2.63 -8.95
CA ARG A 80 14.58 -3.13 -10.33
C ARG A 80 15.83 -4.00 -10.52
N ASP A 81 16.99 -3.49 -10.10
CA ASP A 81 18.26 -4.16 -10.31
C ASP A 81 18.32 -5.46 -9.49
N PHE A 82 17.83 -5.43 -8.25
CA PHE A 82 17.69 -6.62 -7.42
C PHE A 82 16.75 -7.66 -8.05
N ALA A 83 15.53 -7.26 -8.45
CA ALA A 83 14.54 -8.16 -9.03
C ALA A 83 15.05 -8.85 -10.30
N ARG A 84 15.85 -8.15 -11.12
CA ARG A 84 16.48 -8.72 -12.33
C ARG A 84 17.69 -9.59 -12.04
N SER A 85 18.34 -9.41 -10.90
CA SER A 85 19.47 -10.25 -10.46
C SER A 85 19.05 -11.58 -9.82
N LEU A 86 17.76 -11.74 -9.50
CA LEU A 86 17.24 -12.96 -8.89
C LEU A 86 17.48 -14.17 -9.82
N GLY A 87 17.90 -15.29 -9.23
CA GLY A 87 17.93 -16.58 -9.91
C GLY A 87 16.52 -17.09 -10.22
N GLN A 88 16.43 -18.11 -11.07
CA GLN A 88 15.14 -18.62 -11.54
C GLN A 88 14.23 -19.08 -10.38
N ALA A 89 14.81 -19.72 -9.35
CA ALA A 89 14.07 -20.20 -8.19
C ALA A 89 13.49 -19.03 -7.38
N GLU A 90 14.28 -17.99 -7.11
CA GLU A 90 13.84 -16.81 -6.37
C GLU A 90 12.80 -16.00 -7.15
N GLN A 91 12.95 -15.88 -8.47
CA GLN A 91 11.93 -15.24 -9.32
C GLN A 91 10.58 -15.96 -9.23
N ILE A 92 10.59 -17.29 -9.34
CA ILE A 92 9.37 -18.11 -9.21
C ILE A 92 8.77 -17.93 -7.80
N GLN A 93 9.59 -17.96 -6.75
CA GLN A 93 9.13 -17.73 -5.38
C GLN A 93 8.50 -16.34 -5.22
N PHE A 94 9.14 -15.30 -5.75
CA PHE A 94 8.68 -13.92 -5.64
C PHE A 94 7.32 -13.71 -6.35
N VAL A 95 7.22 -14.22 -7.57
CA VAL A 95 5.98 -14.18 -8.36
C VAL A 95 4.87 -15.00 -7.69
N ASN A 96 5.17 -16.19 -7.19
CA ASN A 96 4.20 -17.00 -6.45
C ASN A 96 3.76 -16.31 -5.15
N GLY A 97 4.65 -15.59 -4.49
CA GLY A 97 4.30 -14.76 -3.33
C GLY A 97 3.21 -13.75 -3.65
N TYR A 98 3.35 -13.00 -4.75
CA TYR A 98 2.29 -12.10 -5.22
C TYR A 98 1.02 -12.83 -5.64
N LYS A 99 1.12 -13.98 -6.31
CA LYS A 99 -0.06 -14.79 -6.65
C LYS A 99 -0.89 -15.10 -5.40
N LYS A 100 -0.22 -15.60 -4.36
CA LYS A 100 -0.85 -15.98 -3.10
C LYS A 100 -1.44 -14.78 -2.38
N PHE A 101 -0.69 -13.68 -2.29
CA PHE A 101 -1.17 -12.48 -1.62
C PHE A 101 -2.41 -11.90 -2.31
N LEU A 102 -2.42 -11.86 -3.65
CA LEU A 102 -3.51 -11.24 -4.40
C LEU A 102 -4.75 -12.14 -4.57
N HIS A 103 -4.59 -13.47 -4.56
CA HIS A 103 -5.64 -14.40 -4.99
C HIS A 103 -5.97 -15.55 -4.02
N ASP A 104 -5.10 -15.88 -3.06
CA ASP A 104 -5.33 -16.99 -2.15
C ASP A 104 -5.96 -16.51 -0.84
N LYS A 105 -6.72 -17.41 -0.18
CA LYS A 105 -7.28 -17.15 1.16
C LYS A 105 -6.18 -16.96 2.22
N ASN A 106 -5.07 -17.69 2.07
CA ASN A 106 -3.91 -17.55 2.95
C ASN A 106 -2.93 -16.50 2.40
N GLN A 107 -3.30 -15.23 2.57
CA GLN A 107 -2.47 -14.10 2.15
C GLN A 107 -1.14 -14.02 2.90
N LYS A 108 -1.11 -14.46 4.18
CA LYS A 108 0.11 -14.52 5.02
C LYS A 108 1.24 -15.25 4.32
N ALA A 109 0.98 -16.43 3.77
CA ALA A 109 1.99 -17.19 3.05
C ALA A 109 2.56 -16.42 1.84
N GLY A 110 1.71 -15.68 1.12
CA GLY A 110 2.16 -14.84 0.01
C GLY A 110 3.02 -13.67 0.45
N PHE A 111 2.59 -12.97 1.50
CA PHE A 111 3.34 -11.87 2.11
C PHE A 111 4.73 -12.33 2.59
N GLU A 112 4.80 -13.45 3.30
CA GLU A 112 6.06 -13.99 3.82
C GLU A 112 7.01 -14.45 2.71
N MET A 113 6.49 -15.02 1.61
CA MET A 113 7.30 -15.34 0.44
C MET A 113 7.94 -14.10 -0.19
N ILE A 114 7.16 -13.02 -0.37
CA ILE A 114 7.66 -11.73 -0.90
C ILE A 114 8.72 -11.17 0.05
N LEU A 115 8.43 -11.16 1.35
CA LEU A 115 9.32 -10.65 2.39
C LEU A 115 10.66 -11.39 2.39
N ASN A 116 10.64 -12.72 2.35
CA ASN A 116 11.85 -13.54 2.36
C ASN A 116 12.74 -13.29 1.15
N VAL A 117 12.17 -13.10 -0.04
CA VAL A 117 12.95 -12.73 -1.23
C VAL A 117 13.56 -11.33 -1.07
N LEU A 118 12.77 -10.34 -0.65
CA LEU A 118 13.27 -8.97 -0.51
C LEU A 118 14.31 -8.80 0.60
N ASP A 119 14.26 -9.61 1.66
CA ASP A 119 15.25 -9.60 2.75
C ASP A 119 16.65 -9.95 2.23
N GLN A 120 16.79 -10.85 1.25
CA GLN A 120 18.07 -11.21 0.64
C GLN A 120 18.78 -10.00 0.01
N GLY A 121 18.00 -9.06 -0.55
CA GLY A 121 18.48 -7.82 -1.14
C GLY A 121 18.54 -6.63 -0.18
N LYS A 122 18.25 -6.81 1.12
CA LYS A 122 18.05 -5.71 2.09
C LYS A 122 16.98 -4.71 1.63
N LEU A 123 15.94 -5.22 0.95
CA LEU A 123 14.83 -4.47 0.36
C LEU A 123 13.48 -4.81 1.00
N ALA A 124 13.48 -5.50 2.15
CA ALA A 124 12.28 -5.75 2.93
C ALA A 124 11.70 -4.44 3.49
N LYS A 125 10.84 -3.81 2.70
CA LYS A 125 10.25 -2.51 2.99
C LYS A 125 8.76 -2.54 2.79
N TRP A 126 8.05 -1.89 3.70
CA TRP A 126 6.59 -1.76 3.65
C TRP A 126 6.08 -1.25 2.30
N SER A 127 6.73 -0.21 1.76
CA SER A 127 6.35 0.38 0.47
C SER A 127 6.43 -0.63 -0.68
N LEU A 128 7.48 -1.44 -0.74
CA LEU A 128 7.70 -2.40 -1.82
C LEU A 128 6.75 -3.60 -1.75
N ILE A 129 6.41 -4.06 -0.54
CA ILE A 129 5.51 -5.21 -0.34
C ILE A 129 4.05 -4.82 -0.57
N THR A 130 3.65 -3.63 -0.12
CA THR A 130 2.23 -3.26 -0.04
C THR A 130 1.71 -2.46 -1.24
N ILE A 131 2.58 -1.96 -2.11
CA ILE A 131 2.16 -1.11 -3.23
C ILE A 131 1.31 -1.84 -4.28
N ILE A 132 1.70 -3.06 -4.67
CA ILE A 132 0.96 -3.83 -5.69
C ILE A 132 -0.42 -4.25 -5.16
N PRO A 133 -0.55 -4.86 -3.96
CA PRO A 133 -1.86 -5.16 -3.38
C PRO A 133 -2.76 -3.93 -3.25
N ALA A 134 -2.21 -2.79 -2.81
CA ALA A 134 -2.97 -1.55 -2.67
C ALA A 134 -3.49 -0.99 -4.02
N TYR A 135 -2.81 -1.27 -5.14
CA TYR A 135 -3.35 -0.95 -6.46
C TYR A 135 -4.35 -1.98 -6.97
N TYR A 136 -4.08 -3.26 -6.74
CA TYR A 136 -4.89 -4.35 -7.27
C TYR A 136 -6.27 -4.44 -6.57
N HIS A 137 -6.27 -4.27 -5.24
CA HIS A 137 -7.45 -4.33 -4.37
C HIS A 137 -7.55 -3.02 -3.53
N PRO A 138 -7.85 -1.87 -4.17
CA PRO A 138 -7.75 -0.55 -3.54
C PRO A 138 -8.71 -0.29 -2.38
N ASP A 139 -9.76 -1.11 -2.25
CA ASP A 139 -10.79 -0.97 -1.23
C ASP A 139 -10.55 -1.83 0.01
N THR A 140 -9.75 -2.89 -0.12
CA THR A 140 -9.49 -3.85 0.96
C THR A 140 -8.03 -3.84 1.42
N GLU A 141 -7.07 -3.58 0.53
CA GLU A 141 -5.65 -3.57 0.87
C GLU A 141 -5.15 -2.16 1.17
N VAL A 142 -4.11 -2.07 2.02
CA VAL A 142 -3.54 -0.80 2.47
C VAL A 142 -2.08 -0.66 2.03
N PHE A 143 -1.71 0.56 1.62
CA PHE A 143 -0.32 0.94 1.39
C PHE A 143 0.28 1.49 2.69
N ILE A 144 1.42 0.97 3.12
CA ILE A 144 2.06 1.38 4.36
C ILE A 144 3.30 2.23 4.07
N LYS A 145 3.23 3.50 4.47
CA LYS A 145 4.38 4.42 4.55
C LYS A 145 4.81 4.56 6.02
N PRO A 146 6.11 4.42 6.35
CA PRO A 146 6.59 4.44 7.73
C PRO A 146 6.12 5.64 8.56
N THR A 147 6.25 6.85 8.03
CA THR A 147 5.92 8.09 8.76
C THR A 147 4.42 8.21 9.01
N THR A 148 3.60 7.90 8.00
CA THR A 148 2.15 7.93 8.10
C THR A 148 1.66 6.89 9.10
N ALA A 149 2.16 5.65 9.04
CA ALA A 149 1.75 4.60 9.97
C ALA A 149 2.08 4.97 11.43
N LYS A 150 3.30 5.45 11.69
CA LYS A 150 3.69 5.91 13.03
C LYS A 150 2.79 7.05 13.53
N GLY A 151 2.55 8.06 12.70
CA GLY A 151 1.73 9.19 13.08
C GLY A 151 0.26 8.80 13.33
N VAL A 152 -0.31 7.89 12.54
CA VAL A 152 -1.67 7.38 12.76
C VAL A 152 -1.77 6.65 14.10
N LEU A 153 -0.82 5.78 14.42
CA LEU A 153 -0.80 5.05 15.70
C LEU A 153 -0.68 6.02 16.89
N ALA A 154 0.18 7.05 16.77
CA ALA A 154 0.34 8.09 17.78
C ALA A 154 -0.94 8.94 17.94
N MET A 155 -1.52 9.43 16.83
CA MET A 155 -2.76 10.21 16.82
C MET A 155 -3.91 9.48 17.51
N LEU A 156 -3.95 8.15 17.40
CA LEU A 156 -4.99 7.31 17.97
C LEU A 156 -4.65 6.79 19.37
N ALA A 157 -3.46 7.10 19.90
CA ALA A 157 -2.90 6.53 21.11
C ALA A 157 -3.03 4.99 21.15
N MET A 158 -2.53 4.34 20.11
CA MET A 158 -2.52 2.88 20.00
C MET A 158 -1.34 2.32 20.80
N GLU A 159 -1.62 1.60 21.88
CA GLU A 159 -0.60 0.93 22.70
C GLU A 159 -0.37 -0.51 22.24
N ASP A 160 -1.37 -1.22 21.72
CA ASP A 160 -1.24 -2.65 21.37
C ASP A 160 -0.72 -2.90 19.95
N LEU A 161 -0.53 -1.84 19.15
CA LEU A 161 -0.10 -1.95 17.76
C LEU A 161 1.16 -1.11 17.52
N HIS A 162 2.31 -1.77 17.45
CA HIS A 162 3.62 -1.14 17.37
C HIS A 162 4.24 -1.26 15.98
N TYR A 163 4.57 -0.12 15.37
CA TYR A 163 5.29 -0.10 14.10
C TYR A 163 6.72 -0.65 14.26
N LYS A 164 7.11 -1.53 13.33
CA LYS A 164 8.50 -2.00 13.17
C LYS A 164 9.01 -1.69 11.75
N PRO A 165 10.29 -1.30 11.58
CA PRO A 165 10.85 -1.04 10.25
C PRO A 165 10.81 -2.25 9.32
N ARG A 166 11.12 -3.45 9.85
CA ARG A 166 11.01 -4.70 9.09
C ARG A 166 9.53 -5.10 9.00
N PRO A 167 9.00 -5.39 7.80
CA PRO A 167 7.62 -5.85 7.65
C PRO A 167 7.31 -7.18 8.36
N SER A 168 6.07 -7.31 8.82
CA SER A 168 5.49 -8.57 9.31
C SER A 168 4.02 -8.67 8.92
N TRP A 169 3.53 -9.90 8.77
CA TRP A 169 2.12 -10.12 8.42
C TRP A 169 1.19 -9.63 9.55
N GLU A 170 1.56 -9.92 10.80
CA GLU A 170 0.77 -9.61 11.98
C GLU A 170 0.50 -8.10 12.10
N PHE A 171 1.52 -7.27 11.84
CA PHE A 171 1.34 -5.82 11.81
C PHE A 171 0.52 -5.39 10.59
N TYR A 172 0.77 -5.97 9.42
CA TYR A 172 0.03 -5.63 8.20
C TYR A 172 -1.47 -5.85 8.37
N GLU A 173 -1.86 -7.03 8.84
CA GLU A 173 -3.24 -7.43 9.04
C GLU A 173 -3.93 -6.57 10.09
N ALA A 174 -3.29 -6.34 11.24
CA ALA A 174 -3.83 -5.50 12.30
C ALA A 174 -3.97 -4.03 11.86
N TYR A 175 -2.98 -3.49 11.14
CA TYR A 175 -3.02 -2.12 10.63
C TYR A 175 -4.08 -1.96 9.52
N ARG A 176 -4.21 -2.94 8.63
CA ARG A 176 -5.28 -2.99 7.62
C ARG A 176 -6.66 -2.97 8.28
N ALA A 177 -6.88 -3.82 9.28
CA ALA A 177 -8.13 -3.86 10.03
C ALA A 177 -8.42 -2.53 10.75
N LEU A 178 -7.39 -1.90 11.34
CA LEU A 178 -7.51 -0.58 11.94
C LEU A 178 -7.96 0.46 10.91
N ILE A 179 -7.29 0.54 9.75
CA ILE A 179 -7.66 1.48 8.67
C ILE A 179 -9.11 1.27 8.22
N MET A 180 -9.53 0.04 8.01
CA MET A 180 -10.91 -0.27 7.61
C MET A 180 -11.93 0.16 8.68
N LYS A 181 -11.61 -0.04 9.97
CA LYS A 181 -12.44 0.42 11.08
C LYS A 181 -12.54 1.95 11.11
N LEU A 182 -11.43 2.67 10.93
CA LEU A 182 -11.42 4.14 10.97
C LEU A 182 -12.19 4.75 9.80
N LYS A 183 -12.14 4.15 8.60
CA LYS A 183 -12.93 4.59 7.44
C LYS A 183 -14.42 4.64 7.75
N GLN A 184 -14.93 3.68 8.52
CA GLN A 184 -16.34 3.64 8.93
C GLN A 184 -16.71 4.73 9.94
N GLN A 185 -15.72 5.41 10.52
CA GLN A 185 -15.92 6.47 11.50
C GLN A 185 -15.89 7.86 10.87
N VAL A 186 -15.68 8.01 9.56
CA VAL A 186 -15.61 9.31 8.88
C VAL A 186 -16.53 9.36 7.65
N SER A 187 -16.73 10.55 7.11
CA SER A 187 -17.45 10.80 5.87
C SER A 187 -16.81 10.04 4.70
N ALA A 188 -17.67 9.49 3.84
CA ALA A 188 -17.26 8.81 2.62
C ALA A 188 -16.45 9.72 1.67
N ASP A 189 -16.61 11.04 1.77
CA ASP A 189 -15.84 12.03 0.99
C ASP A 189 -14.32 11.98 1.27
N LEU A 190 -13.93 11.44 2.43
CA LEU A 190 -12.52 11.27 2.83
C LEU A 190 -11.98 9.87 2.53
N SER A 191 -12.83 8.94 2.11
CA SER A 191 -12.48 7.52 2.00
C SER A 191 -12.94 6.82 0.71
N PRO A 192 -12.83 7.44 -0.49
CA PRO A 192 -13.21 6.78 -1.75
C PRO A 192 -12.32 5.59 -2.11
N SER A 193 -11.16 5.44 -1.46
CA SER A 193 -10.29 4.26 -1.48
C SER A 193 -9.42 4.24 -0.22
N ASN A 194 -8.74 3.13 0.07
CA ASN A 194 -7.77 3.08 1.18
C ASN A 194 -6.58 4.01 0.97
N ALA A 195 -6.18 4.24 -0.28
CA ALA A 195 -5.12 5.19 -0.62
C ALA A 195 -5.55 6.64 -0.32
N ALA A 196 -6.76 7.03 -0.72
CA ALA A 196 -7.30 8.36 -0.43
C ALA A 196 -7.44 8.58 1.08
N PHE A 197 -8.00 7.62 1.80
CA PHE A 197 -8.13 7.70 3.25
C PHE A 197 -6.77 7.82 3.96
N SER A 198 -5.78 7.03 3.53
CA SER A 198 -4.40 7.14 4.04
C SER A 198 -3.78 8.52 3.72
N GLY A 199 -4.12 9.10 2.57
CA GLY A 199 -3.75 10.46 2.20
C GLY A 199 -4.37 11.51 3.12
N PHE A 200 -5.64 11.37 3.46
CA PHE A 200 -6.33 12.24 4.43
C PHE A 200 -5.65 12.19 5.79
N LEU A 201 -5.38 10.98 6.30
CA LEU A 201 -4.67 10.79 7.55
C LEU A 201 -3.29 11.46 7.49
N MET A 202 -2.49 11.17 6.44
CA MET A 202 -1.17 11.78 6.25
C MET A 202 -1.21 13.31 6.29
N MET A 203 -2.19 13.94 5.63
CA MET A 203 -2.33 15.39 5.58
C MET A 203 -2.85 16.01 6.89
N SER A 204 -3.41 15.18 7.77
CA SER A 204 -3.93 15.58 9.08
C SER A 204 -2.92 15.38 10.21
N LEU A 205 -1.87 14.60 9.97
CA LEU A 205 -0.74 14.48 10.89
C LEU A 205 0.07 15.78 10.86
N LYS A 206 0.20 16.43 12.02
CA LYS A 206 1.05 17.60 12.23
C LYS A 206 2.50 17.17 12.46
#